data_AF-A0A963RUH2-F1
#
_entry.id   AF-A0A963RUH2-F1
#
_cell.length_a   1.000
_cell.length_b   1.000
_cell.length_c   1.000
_cell.angle_alpha   90.00
_cell.angle_beta   90.00
_cell.angle_gamma   90.00
#
_symmetry.space_group_name_H-M   'P 1'
#
loop_
_entity.id
_entity.type
_entity.pdbx_description
1 polymer ?
#
loop_
_entity_poly.entity_id
_entity_poly.type
_entity_poly.pdbx_seq_one_letter_code
_entity_poly.pdbx_strand_id
1 'polypeptide(L)' 'MTLPLQSLDADLFARAQALLDDEWLAKDAELAPVLPVVLARGVGQDWHKAGTFRHHLVGVARSLALWQQP' A
#
# COMPACT_ATOMS: atom_id res chain seq x y z
N MET A 1 2.22 33.24 -14.11
CA MET A 1 1.51 32.83 -12.87
C MET A 1 2.37 31.80 -12.17
N THR A 2 3.03 32.19 -11.08
CA THR A 2 3.73 31.27 -10.18
C THR A 2 2.68 30.58 -9.33
N LEU A 3 2.45 29.29 -9.56
CA LEU A 3 1.65 28.48 -8.64
C LEU A 3 2.41 28.45 -7.30
N PRO A 4 1.75 28.71 -6.15
CA PRO A 4 2.40 28.49 -4.87
C PRO A 4 2.84 27.02 -4.82
N LEU A 5 4.13 26.78 -4.57
CA LEU A 5 4.62 25.45 -4.22
C LEU A 5 3.83 25.06 -2.97
N GLN A 6 2.88 24.14 -3.13
CA GLN A 6 2.11 23.62 -2.02
C GLN A 6 3.11 23.15 -0.97
N SER A 7 3.02 23.68 0.26
CA SER A 7 3.83 23.16 1.36
C SER A 7 3.45 21.70 1.55
N LEU A 8 4.43 20.81 1.53
CA LEU A 8 4.22 19.39 1.84
C LEU A 8 3.63 19.28 3.25
N ASP A 9 2.52 18.56 3.38
CA ASP A 9 2.02 18.15 4.68
C ASP A 9 3.01 17.15 5.29
N ALA A 10 3.63 17.54 6.41
CA ALA A 10 4.71 16.80 7.04
C ALA A 10 4.23 15.45 7.60
N ASP A 11 3.00 15.39 8.13
CA ASP A 11 2.44 14.17 8.71
C ASP A 11 2.06 13.19 7.60
N LEU A 12 1.46 13.70 6.52
CA LEU A 12 1.17 12.89 5.33
C LEU A 12 2.46 12.34 4.70
N PHE A 13 3.50 13.18 4.62
CA PHE A 13 4.81 12.77 4.10
C PHE A 13 5.50 11.72 4.97
N ALA A 14 5.45 11.87 6.30
CA ALA A 14 5.99 10.87 7.23
C ALA A 14 5.26 9.52 7.10
N ARG A 15 3.94 9.54 6.99
CA ARG A 15 3.14 8.33 6.76
C ARG A 15 3.46 7.68 5.42
N ALA A 16 3.52 8.46 4.35
CA ALA A 16 3.87 7.96 3.02
C ALA A 16 5.22 7.26 3.02
N GLN A 17 6.24 7.82 3.69
CA GLN A 17 7.55 7.20 3.80
C GLN A 17 7.51 5.83 4.49
N ALA A 18 6.76 5.70 5.59
CA ALA A 18 6.62 4.40 6.28
C ALA A 18 6.00 3.32 5.38
N LEU A 19 5.09 3.71 4.49
CA LEU A 19 4.42 2.80 3.56
C LEU A 19 5.31 2.36 2.37
N LEU A 20 6.43 3.03 2.12
CA LEU A 20 7.39 2.64 1.08
C LEU A 20 8.22 1.42 1.48
N ASP A 21 8.20 1.00 2.75
CA ASP A 21 8.75 -0.28 3.16
C ASP A 21 8.01 -1.42 2.45
N ASP A 22 8.73 -2.26 1.70
CA ASP A 22 8.17 -3.40 1.00
C ASP A 22 7.69 -4.51 1.95
N GLU A 23 8.18 -4.50 3.20
CA GLU A 23 7.72 -5.40 4.25
C GLU A 23 6.59 -4.81 5.11
N TRP A 24 6.16 -3.56 4.87
CA TRP A 24 5.12 -2.91 5.67
C TRP A 24 3.87 -3.78 5.82
N LEU A 25 3.39 -4.37 4.72
CA LEU A 25 2.16 -5.17 4.72
C LEU A 25 2.30 -6.46 5.56
N ALA A 26 3.52 -6.98 5.71
CA ALA A 26 3.79 -8.13 6.58
C ALA A 26 3.84 -7.77 8.07
N LYS A 27 3.92 -6.47 8.39
CA LYS A 27 3.91 -5.91 9.75
C LYS A 27 2.54 -5.35 10.14
N ASP A 28 1.61 -5.24 9.19
CA ASP A 28 0.26 -4.75 9.42
C ASP A 28 -0.55 -5.74 10.27
N ALA A 29 -1.17 -5.24 11.35
CA ALA A 29 -1.82 -6.08 12.35
C ALA A 29 -3.06 -6.82 11.81
N GLU A 30 -3.75 -6.26 10.80
CA GLU A 30 -4.98 -6.82 10.24
C GLU A 30 -4.69 -7.64 8.98
N LEU A 31 -3.81 -7.14 8.12
CA LEU A 31 -3.53 -7.72 6.81
C LEU A 31 -2.48 -8.84 6.86
N ALA A 32 -1.49 -8.76 7.75
CA ALA A 32 -0.45 -9.79 7.83
C ALA A 32 -0.99 -11.21 8.14
N PRO A 33 -1.96 -11.40 9.06
CA PRO A 33 -2.52 -12.72 9.35
C PRO A 33 -3.28 -13.35 8.17
N VAL A 34 -3.89 -12.53 7.29
CA VAL A 34 -4.72 -13.02 6.19
C VAL A 34 -3.94 -13.24 4.89
N LEU A 35 -2.79 -12.58 4.73
CA LEU A 35 -1.94 -12.70 3.55
C LEU A 35 -1.60 -14.16 3.16
N PRO A 36 -1.21 -15.05 4.08
CA PRO A 36 -0.92 -16.44 3.72
C PRO A 36 -2.13 -17.14 3.11
N VAL A 37 -3.34 -16.92 3.65
CA VAL A 37 -4.57 -17.55 3.16
C VAL A 37 -4.92 -17.03 1.76
N VAL A 38 -4.82 -15.71 1.56
CA VAL A 38 -5.08 -15.08 0.27
C VAL A 38 -4.09 -15.58 -0.78
N LEU A 39 -2.81 -15.73 -0.43
CA LEU A 39 -1.76 -16.09 -1.39
C LEU A 39 -1.58 -17.60 -1.59
N ALA A 40 -2.06 -18.46 -0.67
CA ALA A 40 -1.83 -19.91 -0.68
C ALA A 40 -2.33 -20.63 -1.95
N ARG A 41 -3.26 -20.03 -2.70
CA ARG A 41 -3.80 -20.59 -3.94
C ARG A 41 -2.99 -20.22 -5.19
N GLY A 42 -1.85 -19.54 -5.04
CA GLY A 42 -1.04 -19.06 -6.17
C GLY A 42 -1.59 -17.79 -6.85
N VAL A 43 -2.77 -17.31 -6.42
CA VAL A 43 -3.43 -16.11 -6.98
C VAL A 43 -2.56 -14.86 -6.91
N GLY A 44 -1.59 -14.82 -6.00
CA GLY A 44 -0.62 -13.72 -5.90
C GLY A 44 0.21 -13.49 -7.18
N GLN A 45 0.29 -14.49 -8.07
CA GLN A 45 0.99 -14.44 -9.35
C GLN A 45 0.07 -14.15 -10.54
N ASP A 46 -1.25 -14.10 -10.33
CA ASP A 46 -2.19 -13.79 -11.39
C ASP A 46 -1.93 -12.37 -11.89
N TRP A 47 -1.75 -12.22 -13.21
CA TRP A 47 -1.43 -10.93 -13.81
C TRP A 47 -2.64 -10.00 -13.81
N HIS A 48 -2.40 -8.76 -13.42
CA HIS A 48 -3.31 -7.62 -13.46
C HIS A 48 -2.69 -6.48 -14.29
N LYS A 49 -3.45 -5.41 -14.53
CA LYS A 49 -3.06 -4.29 -15.43
C LYS A 49 -1.68 -3.65 -15.12
N ALA A 50 -1.21 -3.71 -13.87
CA ALA A 50 0.01 -3.04 -13.41
C ALA A 50 0.97 -3.96 -12.61
N GLY A 51 0.94 -5.27 -12.85
CA GLY A 51 1.72 -6.27 -12.11
C GLY A 51 0.84 -7.44 -11.68
N THR A 52 1.28 -8.23 -10.71
CA THR A 52 0.46 -9.35 -10.22
C THR A 52 -0.64 -8.89 -9.26
N PHE A 53 -1.60 -9.76 -8.94
CA PHE A 53 -2.61 -9.51 -7.92
C PHE A 53 -2.00 -9.09 -6.59
N ARG A 54 -0.86 -9.69 -6.19
CA ARG A 54 -0.13 -9.26 -4.98
C ARG A 54 0.31 -7.79 -5.07
N HIS A 55 0.83 -7.35 -6.21
CA HIS A 55 1.20 -5.94 -6.41
C HIS A 55 -0.02 -5.04 -6.32
N HIS A 56 -1.14 -5.44 -6.92
CA HIS A 56 -2.39 -4.69 -6.86
C HIS A 56 -2.93 -4.59 -5.42
N LEU A 57 -2.98 -5.70 -4.69
CA LEU A 57 -3.41 -5.76 -3.29
C LEU A 57 -2.58 -4.82 -2.40
N VAL A 58 -1.24 -4.88 -2.53
CA VAL A 58 -0.32 -3.99 -1.79
C VAL A 58 -0.60 -2.52 -2.15
N GLY A 59 -0.79 -2.20 -3.43
CA GLY A 59 -1.08 -0.83 -3.87
C GLY A 59 -2.39 -0.29 -3.32
N VAL A 60 -3.45 -1.11 -3.30
CA VAL A 60 -4.75 -0.72 -2.70
C VAL A 60 -4.59 -0.52 -1.20
N ALA A 61 -3.98 -1.48 -0.49
CA ALA A 61 -3.78 -1.39 0.96
C ALA A 61 -2.96 -0.14 1.36
N ARG A 62 -1.86 0.15 0.65
CA ARG A 62 -1.06 1.38 0.85
C ARG A 62 -1.89 2.64 0.65
N SER A 63 -2.74 2.67 -0.38
CA SER A 63 -3.59 3.84 -0.67
C SER A 63 -4.62 4.07 0.45
N LEU A 64 -5.29 3.01 0.90
CA LEU A 64 -6.26 3.10 2.00
C LEU A 64 -5.59 3.54 3.30
N ALA A 65 -4.44 2.94 3.64
CA ALA A 65 -3.67 3.29 4.84
C ALA A 65 -3.16 4.74 4.82
N LEU A 66 -2.69 5.24 3.66
CA LEU A 66 -2.24 6.62 3.51
C LEU A 66 -3.38 7.61 3.84
N TRP A 67 -4.55 7.36 3.27
CA TRP A 67 -5.74 8.23 3.39
C TRP A 67 -6.65 7.90 4.57
N GLN A 68 -6.23 6.98 5.45
CA GLN A 68 -7.01 6.52 6.62
C GLN A 68 -8.44 6.11 6.23
N GLN A 69 -8.56 5.42 5.10
CA GLN A 69 -9.82 4.85 4.64
C GLN A 69 -10.01 3.45 5.25
N PRO A 70 -11.27 3.03 5.49
CA PRO A 70 -11.58 1.68 5.94
C PRO A 70 -11.18 0.61 4.93
#